data_AF-A0A6C0KDF0-F1
#
_entry.id   AF-A0A6C0KDF0-F1
#
_cell.length_a   1.000
_cell.length_b   1.000
_cell.length_c   1.000
_cell.angle_alpha   90.00
_cell.angle_beta   90.00
_cell.angle_gamma   90.00
#
_symmetry.space_group_name_H-M   'P 1'
#
loop_
_entity.id
_entity.type
_entity.pdbx_description
1 polymer ?
#
loop_
_entity_poly.entity_id
_entity_poly.type
_entity_poly.pdbx_seq_one_letter_code
_entity_poly.pdbx_strand_id
1 'polypeptide(L)' 'MKATVATTIRWLRMTQVKNCHKLNNCKCADTLRKNILRIPNSDCCEIKIEKDINIIQKNYDRCFGNYTK' A
#
# COMPACT_ATOMS: atom_id res chain seq x y z
N MET A 1 -14.33 8.93 12.37
CA MET A 1 -13.90 7.55 12.69
C MET A 1 -12.45 7.57 13.14
N LYS A 2 -12.08 6.73 14.12
CA LYS A 2 -10.69 6.56 14.57
C LYS A 2 -10.04 5.42 13.77
N ALA A 3 -8.73 5.49 13.54
CA ALA A 3 -8.00 4.40 12.91
C ALA A 3 -8.10 3.14 13.77
N THR A 4 -8.44 2.01 13.16
CA THR A 4 -8.39 0.70 13.81
C THR A 4 -6.92 0.26 13.95
N VAL A 5 -6.66 -0.74 14.80
CA VAL A 5 -5.32 -1.35 14.93
C VAL A 5 -4.81 -1.85 13.58
N ALA A 6 -5.68 -2.48 12.79
CA ALA A 6 -5.36 -2.96 11.45
C ALA A 6 -4.97 -1.80 10.50
N THR A 7 -5.70 -0.69 10.54
CA THR A 7 -5.37 0.52 9.79
C THR A 7 -4.01 1.09 10.20
N THR A 8 -3.69 1.11 11.49
CA THR A 8 -2.39 1.58 12.00
C THR A 8 -1.24 0.66 11.54
N ILE A 9 -1.40 -0.66 11.64
CA ILE A 9 -0.41 -1.64 11.15
C ILE A 9 -0.20 -1.47 9.64
N ARG A 10 -1.27 -1.30 8.88
CA ARG A 10 -1.20 -1.03 7.44
C ARG A 10 -0.37 0.24 7.16
N TRP A 11 -0.58 1.32 7.88
CA TRP A 11 0.19 2.56 7.68
C TRP A 11 1.68 2.38 7.98
N LEU A 12 2.06 1.53 8.94
CA LEU A 12 3.46 1.20 9.18
C LEU A 12 4.12 0.55 7.95
N ARG A 13 3.37 -0.25 7.16
CA ARG A 13 3.88 -0.83 5.90
C ARG A 13 4.27 0.24 4.87
N MET A 14 3.73 1.47 4.97
CA MET A 14 4.11 2.57 4.07
C MET A 14 5.61 2.88 4.12
N THR A 15 6.24 2.70 5.28
CA THR A 15 7.68 2.93 5.48
C THR A 15 8.56 2.02 4.60
N GLN A 16 8.01 0.89 4.15
CA GLN A 16 8.69 -0.06 3.27
C GLN A 16 8.49 0.26 1.78
N VAL A 17 7.61 1.21 1.43
CA VAL A 17 7.38 1.61 0.04
C VAL A 17 8.52 2.53 -0.42
N LYS A 18 9.32 2.06 -1.38
CA LYS A 18 10.53 2.74 -1.87
C LYS A 18 10.27 4.20 -2.19
N ASN A 19 11.04 5.10 -1.58
CA ASN A 19 11.01 6.52 -1.92
C ASN A 19 11.36 6.70 -3.38
N CYS A 20 10.54 7.47 -4.10
CA CYS A 20 10.76 7.68 -5.52
C CYS A 20 11.85 8.73 -5.76
N HIS A 21 13.05 8.45 -5.27
CA HIS A 21 14.24 9.23 -5.58
C HIS A 21 15.10 8.38 -6.51
N LYS A 22 15.08 8.76 -7.80
CA LYS A 22 16.02 8.39 -8.89
C LYS A 22 15.61 7.35 -9.96
N LEU A 23 14.44 6.69 -9.91
CA LEU A 23 14.09 5.72 -10.97
C LEU A 23 12.61 5.81 -11.39
N ASN A 24 12.36 5.76 -12.70
CA ASN A 24 11.15 6.07 -13.48
C ASN A 24 9.78 5.43 -13.06
N ASN A 25 9.69 4.74 -11.92
CA ASN A 25 8.52 3.93 -11.53
C ASN A 25 7.66 4.52 -10.39
N CYS A 26 7.68 5.85 -10.22
CA CYS A 26 6.95 6.54 -9.13
C CYS A 26 5.46 6.25 -9.11
N LYS A 27 4.85 6.10 -10.29
CA LYS A 27 3.42 5.82 -10.42
C LYS A 27 3.00 4.56 -9.66
N CYS A 28 3.82 3.51 -9.64
CA CYS A 28 3.50 2.28 -8.92
C CYS A 28 3.63 2.47 -7.40
N ALA A 29 4.67 3.17 -6.95
CA ALA A 29 4.87 3.48 -5.53
C ALA A 29 3.76 4.41 -4.99
N ASP A 30 3.38 5.44 -5.74
CA ASP A 30 2.36 6.41 -5.33
C ASP A 30 0.96 5.78 -5.31
N THR A 31 0.67 4.90 -6.28
CA THR A 31 -0.58 4.12 -6.29
C THR A 31 -0.68 3.24 -5.05
N LEU A 32 0.41 2.56 -4.67
CA LEU A 32 0.44 1.74 -3.45
C LEU A 32 0.27 2.61 -2.19
N ARG A 33 1.03 3.72 -2.06
CA ARG A 33 0.91 4.65 -0.91
C ARG A 33 -0.51 5.17 -0.72
N LYS A 34 -1.16 5.59 -1.80
CA LYS A 34 -2.53 6.13 -1.75
C LYS A 34 -3.53 5.10 -1.20
N ASN A 35 -3.34 3.83 -1.54
CA ASN A 35 -4.22 2.76 -1.07
C ASN A 35 -3.90 2.34 0.37
N ILE A 36 -2.62 2.30 0.75
CA ILE A 36 -2.20 2.05 2.14
C ILE A 36 -2.78 3.11 3.09
N LEU A 37 -2.71 4.39 2.69
CA LEU A 37 -3.22 5.52 3.47
C LEU A 37 -4.75 5.64 3.48
N ARG A 38 -5.46 4.80 2.75
CA ARG A 38 -6.92 4.87 2.67
C ARG A 38 -7.54 4.58 4.03
N ILE A 39 -8.39 5.50 4.48
CA ILE A 39 -9.17 5.37 5.71
C ILE A 39 -10.45 4.59 5.38
N PRO A 40 -10.76 3.49 6.09
CA PRO A 40 -12.02 2.78 5.92
C PRO A 40 -13.19 3.63 6.44
N ASN A 41 -14.30 3.65 5.68
CA ASN A 41 -15.55 4.29 6.11
C ASN A 41 -16.46 3.34 6.91
N SER A 42 -16.06 2.07 7.07
CA SER A 42 -16.72 1.01 7.86
C SER A 42 -15.79 -0.21 7.99
N ASP A 43 -16.04 -1.12 8.93
CA ASP A 43 -15.20 -2.32 9.11
C ASP A 43 -15.22 -3.24 7.88
N CYS A 44 -16.36 -3.38 7.19
CA CYS A 44 -16.43 -4.08 5.90
C CYS A 44 -15.53 -3.44 4.84
N CYS A 45 -15.29 -2.13 4.90
CA CYS A 45 -14.37 -1.45 3.99
C CYS A 45 -12.91 -1.83 4.27
N GLU A 46 -12.55 -2.20 5.50
CA GLU A 46 -11.17 -2.55 5.86
C GLU A 46 -10.70 -3.82 5.13
N ILE A 47 -11.52 -4.87 5.11
CA ILE A 47 -11.22 -6.11 4.37
C ILE A 47 -11.09 -5.83 2.87
N LYS A 48 -11.96 -4.97 2.31
CA LYS A 48 -11.91 -4.59 0.90
C LYS A 48 -10.63 -3.83 0.58
N ILE A 49 -10.24 -2.89 1.44
CA ILE A 49 -9.00 -2.11 1.29
C ILE A 49 -7.78 -3.05 1.32
N GLU A 50 -7.72 -4.03 2.22
CA GLU A 50 -6.61 -5.01 2.24
C GLU A 50 -6.56 -5.85 0.95
N LYS A 51 -7.72 -6.26 0.40
CA LYS A 51 -7.76 -6.96 -0.90
C LYS A 51 -7.23 -6.09 -2.03
N ASP A 52 -7.66 -4.83 -2.11
CA ASP A 52 -7.20 -3.87 -3.11
C ASP A 52 -5.69 -3.64 -3.00
N ILE A 53 -5.17 -3.48 -1.78
CA ILE A 53 -3.73 -3.33 -1.51
C ILE A 53 -2.96 -4.55 -1.98
N ASN A 54 -3.42 -5.77 -1.69
CA ASN A 54 -2.73 -6.99 -2.13
C ASN A 54 -2.63 -7.09 -3.67
N ILE A 55 -3.65 -6.63 -4.40
CA ILE A 55 -3.62 -6.57 -5.87
C ILE A 55 -2.61 -5.52 -6.34
N ILE A 56 -2.62 -4.34 -5.73
CA ILE A 56 -1.73 -3.23 -6.08
C ILE A 56 -0.28 -3.54 -5.70
N GLN A 57 -0.06 -4.25 -4.59
CA GLN A 57 1.25 -4.71 -4.14
C GLN A 57 1.89 -5.60 -5.22
N LYS A 58 1.15 -6.55 -5.80
CA LYS A 58 1.64 -7.36 -6.92
C LYS A 58 2.08 -6.51 -8.12
N ASN A 59 1.36 -5.42 -8.40
CA ASN A 59 1.74 -4.49 -9.47
C ASN A 59 2.99 -3.68 -9.10
N TYR A 60 3.09 -3.23 -7.85
CA TYR A 60 4.29 -2.57 -7.34
C TYR A 60 5.51 -3.49 -7.40
N ASP A 61 5.39 -4.75 -6.98
CA ASP A 61 6.47 -5.74 -7.02
C ASP A 61 6.94 -6.00 -8.46
N ARG A 62 6.03 -6.04 -9.43
CA ARG A 62 6.36 -6.08 -10.87
C ARG A 62 7.13 -4.84 -11.33
N CYS A 63 6.75 -3.64 -10.87
CA CYS A 63 7.43 -2.40 -11.26
C CYS A 63 8.85 -2.28 -10.69
N PHE A 64 9.12 -2.85 -9.52
CA PHE A 64 10.43 -2.73 -8.86
C PHE A 64 11.27 -4.01 -8.88
N GLY A 65 10.75 -5.07 -9.53
CA GLY A 65 11.30 -6.42 -9.48
C GLY A 65 11.05 -7.05 -8.11
N ASN A 66 10.66 -8.33 -8.10
CA ASN A 66 10.49 -9.10 -6.85
C ASN A 66 11.75 -8.96 -5.99
N TYR A 67 11.66 -8.22 -4.88
CA TYR A 67 12.68 -8.25 -3.84
C TYR A 67 12.42 -9.47 -2.94
N THR A 68 12.52 -10.65 -3.54
CA THR A 68 12.64 -11.93 -2.86
C THR A 68 13.78 -12.68 -3.54
N LYS A 69 14.98 -12.42 -3.06
CA LYS A 69 15.98 -13.46 -2.81
C LYS A 69 16.41 -13.32 -1.37
#